data_AF-A0A1Q6HXR1-F1
#
_entry.id   AF-A0A1Q6HXR1-F1
#
_cell.length_a   1.000
_cell.length_b   1.000
_cell.length_c   1.000
_cell.angle_alpha   90.00
_cell.angle_beta   90.00
_cell.angle_gamma   90.00
#
_symmetry.space_group_name_H-M   'P 1'
#
loop_
_entity.id
_entity.type
_entity.pdbx_description
1 polymer ?
#
loop_
_entity_poly.entity_id
_entity_poly.type
_entity_poly.pdbx_seq_one_letter_code
_entity_poly.pdbx_strand_id
1 'polypeptide(L)'
;MGLFNAYKTVNRANQLLKEMEAQFDIIYYNMECGSPLQQIRVEWRILKKQFMELQETISSSSAASIASYRFKGRQATTMELFSFIKSILDDLDMGLKEQGA
;
A
#
# COMPACT_ATOMS: atom_id res chain seq x y z
N MET A 1 -7.79 7.79 -27.57
CA MET A 1 -6.92 8.19 -26.44
C MET A 1 -7.04 7.28 -25.20
N GLY A 2 -7.48 6.01 -25.32
CA GLY A 2 -7.75 5.15 -24.15
C GLY A 2 -6.57 4.29 -23.67
N LEU A 3 -5.74 3.77 -24.58
CA LEU A 3 -4.66 2.82 -24.25
C LEU A 3 -3.47 3.45 -23.53
N PHE A 4 -3.01 4.62 -23.98
CA PHE A 4 -1.92 5.35 -23.32
C PHE A 4 -2.27 5.75 -21.87
N ASN A 5 -3.55 6.07 -21.62
CA ASN A 5 -4.02 6.40 -20.29
C ASN A 5 -4.03 5.16 -19.38
N ALA A 6 -4.53 4.02 -19.89
CA ALA A 6 -4.52 2.75 -19.17
C ALA A 6 -3.10 2.27 -18.82
N TYR A 7 -2.15 2.40 -19.76
CA TYR A 7 -0.75 2.03 -19.49
C TYR A 7 -0.13 2.91 -18.40
N LYS A 8 -0.41 4.21 -18.42
CA LYS A 8 0.08 5.15 -17.41
C LYS A 8 -0.48 4.83 -16.02
N THR A 9 -1.78 4.54 -15.90
CA THR A 9 -2.41 4.21 -14.61
C THR A 9 -1.93 2.86 -14.08
N VAL A 10 -1.78 1.85 -14.94
CA VAL A 10 -1.19 0.54 -14.56
C VAL A 10 0.24 0.72 -14.04
N ASN A 11 1.07 1.49 -14.74
CA ASN A 11 2.43 1.77 -14.28
C ASN A 11 2.44 2.53 -12.95
N ARG A 12 1.55 3.50 -12.75
CA ARG A 12 1.44 4.22 -11.48
C ARG A 12 1.02 3.28 -10.34
N ALA A 13 0.03 2.41 -10.57
CA ALA A 13 -0.40 1.42 -9.60
C ALA A 13 0.74 0.46 -9.23
N ASN A 14 1.48 -0.07 -10.22
CA ASN A 14 2.64 -0.93 -9.99
C ASN A 14 3.75 -0.22 -9.20
N GLN A 15 4.01 1.05 -9.50
CA GLN A 15 4.99 1.84 -8.76
C GLN A 15 4.57 2.02 -7.31
N LEU A 16 3.30 2.39 -7.06
CA LEU A 16 2.77 2.55 -5.70
C LEU A 16 2.84 1.23 -4.91
N LEU A 17 2.47 0.11 -5.53
CA LEU A 17 2.60 -1.21 -4.90
C LEU A 17 4.05 -1.52 -4.52
N LYS A 18 5.02 -1.22 -5.38
CA LYS A 18 6.45 -1.40 -5.09
C LYS A 18 6.92 -0.50 -3.94
N GLU A 19 6.49 0.75 -3.91
CA GLU A 19 6.82 1.68 -2.82
C GLU A 19 6.22 1.21 -1.49
N MET A 20 4.98 0.70 -1.50
CA MET A 20 4.34 0.12 -0.32
C MET A 20 5.08 -1.13 0.18
N GLU A 21 5.58 -2.00 -0.70
CA GLU A 21 6.37 -3.17 -0.29
C GLU A 21 7.59 -2.79 0.54
N ALA A 22 8.32 -1.76 0.10
CA ALA A 22 9.46 -1.25 0.83
C ALA A 22 9.03 -0.59 2.14
N GLN A 23 7.90 0.12 2.13
CA GLN A 23 7.35 0.76 3.32
C GLN A 23 6.93 -0.26 4.38
N PHE A 24 6.34 -1.40 3.97
CA PHE A 24 6.06 -2.51 4.88
C PHE A 24 7.33 -3.06 5.52
N ASP A 25 8.40 -3.27 4.74
CA ASP A 25 9.68 -3.75 5.30
C ASP A 25 10.23 -2.79 6.36
N ILE A 26 10.16 -1.48 6.11
CA ILE A 26 10.59 -0.46 7.07
C ILE A 26 9.74 -0.50 8.35
N ILE A 27 8.42 -0.63 8.22
CA ILE A 27 7.52 -0.70 9.37
C ILE A 27 7.80 -1.96 10.19
N TYR A 28 7.88 -3.13 9.56
CA TYR A 28 8.18 -4.39 10.24
C TYR A 28 9.55 -4.34 10.92
N TYR A 29 10.59 -3.87 10.23
CA TYR A 29 11.92 -3.69 10.80
C TYR A 29 11.92 -2.79 12.03
N ASN A 30 11.18 -1.66 11.97
CA ASN A 30 11.06 -0.75 13.11
C ASN A 30 10.31 -1.38 14.29
N MET A 31 9.31 -2.21 14.03
CA MET A 31 8.62 -2.97 15.09
C MET A 31 9.55 -4.01 15.74
N GLU A 32 10.30 -4.76 14.93
CA GLU A 32 11.25 -5.78 15.40
C GLU A 32 12.41 -5.18 16.20
N CYS A 33 12.92 -4.03 15.77
CA CYS A 33 14.01 -3.33 16.48
C CYS A 33 13.55 -2.58 17.74
N GLY A 34 12.25 -2.55 18.02
CA GLY A 34 11.71 -1.76 19.13
C GLY A 34 11.88 -0.25 18.94
N SER A 35 11.84 0.23 17.70
CA SER A 35 11.91 1.67 17.38
C SER A 35 10.80 2.45 18.09
N PRO A 36 11.01 3.73 18.41
CA PRO A 36 9.99 4.55 19.05
C PRO A 36 8.67 4.56 18.28
N LEU A 37 7.53 4.47 18.98
CA LEU A 37 6.20 4.50 18.38
C LEU A 37 5.96 5.71 17.47
N GLN A 38 6.59 6.84 17.77
CA GLN A 38 6.52 8.03 16.91
C GLN A 38 7.11 7.78 15.52
N GLN A 39 8.23 7.06 15.43
CA GLN A 39 8.87 6.70 14.16
C GLN A 39 7.98 5.73 13.37
N ILE A 40 7.47 4.68 14.03
CA ILE A 40 6.51 3.75 13.42
C ILE A 40 5.29 4.49 12.89
N ARG A 41 4.75 5.47 13.64
CA ARG A 41 3.64 6.33 13.22
C ARG A 41 3.95 7.21 12.01
N VAL A 42 5.21 7.64 11.82
CA VAL A 42 5.60 8.41 10.62
C VAL A 42 5.58 7.52 9.39
N GLU A 43 6.25 6.37 9.46
CA GLU A 43 6.29 5.38 8.38
C GLU A 43 4.88 4.90 8.01
N TRP A 44 4.05 4.69 9.02
CA TRP A 44 2.64 4.37 8.89
C TRP A 44 1.83 5.42 8.10
N ARG A 45 2.05 6.71 8.37
CA ARG A 45 1.38 7.79 7.62
C ARG A 45 1.81 7.83 6.16
N ILE A 46 3.05 7.48 5.85
CA ILE A 46 3.54 7.39 4.46
C ILE A 46 2.80 6.28 3.73
N LEU A 47 2.70 5.08 4.34
CA LEU A 47 1.96 3.95 3.80
C LEU A 47 0.49 4.30 3.51
N LYS A 48 -0.18 4.98 4.46
CA LYS A 48 -1.56 5.46 4.26
C LYS A 48 -1.72 6.41 3.07
N LYS A 49 -0.77 7.35 2.89
CA LYS A 49 -0.81 8.29 1.76
C LYS A 49 -0.67 7.55 0.43
N GLN A 50 0.29 6.62 0.35
CA GLN A 50 0.46 5.76 -0.83
C GLN A 50 -0.83 4.97 -1.11
N PHE A 51 -1.49 4.46 -0.07
CA PHE A 51 -2.73 3.69 -0.21
C PHE A 51 -3.88 4.52 -0.76
N MET A 52 -4.07 5.74 -0.26
CA MET A 52 -5.06 6.67 -0.82
C MET A 52 -4.78 6.97 -2.28
N GLU A 53 -3.51 7.18 -2.66
CA GLU A 53 -3.16 7.42 -4.07
C GLU A 53 -3.39 6.18 -4.95
N LEU A 54 -3.16 4.97 -4.42
CA LEU A 54 -3.47 3.73 -5.12
C LEU A 54 -4.98 3.61 -5.34
N GLN A 55 -5.80 3.96 -4.33
CA GLN A 55 -7.25 3.98 -4.45
C GLN A 55 -7.72 4.89 -5.59
N GLU A 56 -7.19 6.12 -5.66
CA GLU A 56 -7.53 7.07 -6.73
C GLU A 56 -7.10 6.53 -8.10
N THR A 57 -5.91 5.95 -8.18
CA THR A 57 -5.35 5.37 -9.41
C THR A 57 -6.22 4.24 -9.96
N ILE A 58 -6.66 3.29 -9.11
CA ILE A 58 -7.49 2.16 -9.54
C ILE A 58 -8.95 2.57 -9.77
N SER A 59 -9.46 3.56 -9.04
CA SER A 59 -10.82 4.08 -9.24
C SER A 59 -10.97 4.80 -10.57
N SER A 60 -9.89 5.41 -11.08
CA SER A 60 -9.87 6.09 -12.38
C SER A 60 -9.63 5.16 -13.57
N SER A 61 -9.32 3.87 -13.35
CA SER A 61 -8.96 2.95 -14.42
C SER A 61 -9.20 1.48 -14.07
N SER A 62 -10.21 0.86 -14.71
CA SER A 62 -10.47 -0.58 -14.55
C SER A 62 -9.27 -1.45 -14.95
N ALA A 63 -8.46 -1.00 -15.91
CA ALA A 63 -7.23 -1.69 -16.31
C ALA A 63 -6.19 -1.73 -15.19
N ALA A 64 -6.07 -0.65 -14.40
CA ALA A 64 -5.19 -0.62 -13.24
C ALA A 64 -5.68 -1.55 -12.13
N SER A 65 -7.00 -1.67 -11.91
CA SER A 65 -7.58 -2.54 -10.89
C SER A 65 -7.33 -4.04 -11.15
N ILE A 66 -7.41 -4.47 -12.41
CA ILE A 66 -7.22 -5.88 -12.79
C ILE A 66 -5.78 -6.23 -13.18
N ALA A 67 -4.88 -5.23 -13.24
CA ALA A 67 -3.49 -5.47 -13.55
C ALA A 67 -2.87 -6.41 -12.52
N SER A 68 -2.03 -7.33 -12.99
CA SER A 68 -1.35 -8.26 -12.12
C SER A 68 -0.02 -7.68 -11.67
N TYR A 69 0.26 -7.80 -10.37
CA TYR A 69 1.51 -7.41 -9.75
C TYR A 69 2.05 -8.56 -8.88
N ARG A 70 3.37 -8.65 -8.78
CA ARG A 70 4.03 -9.64 -7.93
C ARG A 70 4.47 -8.99 -6.62
N PHE A 71 3.61 -9.08 -5.62
CA PHE A 71 3.84 -8.55 -4.28
C PHE A 71 4.54 -9.58 -3.38
N LYS A 72 5.75 -9.29 -2.90
CA LYS A 72 6.58 -10.14 -2.04
C LYS A 72 6.69 -11.58 -2.57
N GLY A 73 6.85 -11.69 -3.90
CA GLY A 73 6.97 -12.97 -4.59
C GLY A 73 5.64 -13.66 -4.93
N ARG A 74 4.50 -13.19 -4.42
CA ARG A 74 3.15 -13.70 -4.74
C ARG A 74 2.48 -12.84 -5.79
N GLN A 75 1.90 -13.48 -6.80
CA GLN A 75 1.16 -12.78 -7.86
C GLN A 75 -0.30 -12.59 -7.44
N ALA A 76 -0.81 -11.38 -7.60
CA ALA A 76 -2.21 -11.04 -7.36
C ALA A 76 -2.61 -9.87 -8.28
N THR A 77 -3.90 -9.58 -8.38
CA THR A 77 -4.40 -8.37 -9.02
C THR A 77 -4.20 -7.15 -8.11
N THR A 78 -4.10 -5.96 -8.69
CA THR A 78 -4.02 -4.70 -7.91
C THR A 78 -5.20 -4.56 -6.95
N MET A 79 -6.40 -4.99 -7.36
CA MET A 79 -7.59 -4.96 -6.50
C MET A 79 -7.48 -5.91 -5.30
N GLU A 80 -7.01 -7.14 -5.51
CA GLU A 80 -6.77 -8.09 -4.41
C GLU A 80 -5.71 -7.56 -3.44
N LEU A 81 -4.63 -6.98 -3.98
CA LEU A 81 -3.58 -6.35 -3.17
C LEU A 81 -4.12 -5.13 -2.42
N PHE A 82 -4.96 -4.32 -3.04
CA PHE A 82 -5.62 -3.19 -2.40
C PHE A 82 -6.46 -3.66 -1.21
N SER A 83 -7.30 -4.69 -1.37
CA SER A 83 -8.09 -5.26 -0.27
C SER A 83 -7.22 -5.83 0.84
N PHE A 84 -6.14 -6.53 0.50
CA PHE A 84 -5.19 -7.07 1.47
C PHE A 84 -4.49 -5.97 2.27
N ILE A 85 -3.94 -4.96 1.59
CA ILE A 85 -3.27 -3.82 2.21
C ILE A 85 -4.26 -3.07 3.11
N LYS A 86 -5.51 -2.88 2.66
CA LYS A 86 -6.56 -2.27 3.48
C LYS A 86 -6.75 -3.00 4.81
N SER A 87 -6.83 -4.33 4.80
CA SER A 87 -7.00 -5.13 6.01
C SER A 87 -5.84 -4.90 6.99
N ILE A 88 -4.60 -4.98 6.50
CA ILE A 88 -3.42 -4.70 7.32
C ILE A 88 -3.49 -3.28 7.86
N LEU A 89 -3.99 -2.34 7.04
CA LEU A 89 -4.02 -0.97 7.46
C LEU A 89 -5.00 -0.73 8.61
N ASP A 90 -6.18 -1.36 8.53
CA ASP A 90 -7.21 -1.30 9.55
C ASP A 90 -6.73 -1.95 10.86
N ASP A 91 -6.03 -3.10 10.77
CA ASP A 91 -5.45 -3.80 11.92
C ASP A 91 -4.37 -2.95 12.62
N LEU A 92 -3.48 -2.32 11.85
CA LEU A 92 -2.43 -1.44 12.38
C LEU A 92 -3.01 -0.18 13.03
N ASP A 93 -4.07 0.39 12.47
CA ASP A 93 -4.77 1.52 13.07
C ASP A 93 -5.42 1.18 14.41
N MET A 94 -5.95 -0.04 14.53
CA MET A 94 -6.49 -0.55 15.80
C MET A 94 -5.36 -0.67 16.84
N GLY A 95 -4.27 -1.36 16.50
CA GLY A 95 -3.14 -1.56 17.42
C GLY A 95 -2.46 -0.26 17.86
N LEU A 96 -2.32 0.73 16.96
CA LEU A 96 -1.73 2.03 17.32
C LEU A 96 -2.63 2.90 18.20
N LYS A 97 -3.96 2.71 18.16
CA LYS A 97 -4.90 3.37 19.07
C LYS A 97 -4.84 2.76 20.47
N GLU A 98 -4.74 1.44 20.57
CA GLU A 98 -4.64 0.73 21.86
C GLU A 98 -3.35 1.05 22.62
N GLN A 99 -2.24 1.31 21.91
CA GLN A 99 -0.95 1.67 22.53
C GLN A 99 -0.79 3.17 22.83
N GLY A 100 -1.79 4.00 22.48
CA GLY A 100 -1.74 5.45 22.61
C GLY A 100 -2.89 6.07 23.42
N ALA A 101 -3.77 5.25 23.99
CA ALA A 101 -4.77 5.60 25.01
C ALA A 101 -4.28 5.12 26.38
#